data_AF-A0A078K0D2-F1
#
_entry.id   AF-A0A078K0D2-F1
#
_cell.length_a   1.000
_cell.length_b   1.000
_cell.length_c   1.000
_cell.angle_alpha   90.00
_cell.angle_beta   90.00
_cell.angle_gamma   90.00
#
_symmetry.space_group_name_H-M   'P 1'
#
loop_
_entity.id
_entity.type
_entity.pdbx_description
1 polymer ?
#
loop_
_entity_poly.entity_id
_entity_poly.type
_entity_poly.pdbx_seq_one_letter_code
_entity_poly.pdbx_strand_id
1 'polypeptide(L)'
;MLKISRDPFLRFTTLILITSSLFSYGTEARLHYYNDIHNPNSYPEPPYSSFSQSQPPSISPDPDDLSQPPSPCQDLDQEVVHDVRNYGAIGDGITDDTDAFKIAWDSACSNDEDNNTVSILLVPFGFTFVIHSTIFTGPCRSYQYFQVDGTIVPRDGPESWPSGFNKRQWLVFYRIKGMALIGNGVIDGRGQKWWDLPCKPHRNVNKTTALTGPCESPAALRFFMSSNLSMQGVTIKNSPQFHMTFDGCHEVHINSLRITSPPSSPNTDGIHIENSNSVEIHNSVISNGDDCVSIGSGSYNIDILNLTCGPGGHGIR
;
A
#
# COMPACT_ATOMS: atom_id res chain seq x y z
N MET A 1 56.09 11.49 55.32
CA MET A 1 55.26 12.62 54.88
C MET A 1 55.66 12.95 53.44
N LEU A 2 54.92 12.44 52.45
CA LEU A 2 55.04 12.83 51.04
C LEU A 2 53.75 12.41 50.33
N LYS A 3 53.02 13.42 49.85
CA LYS A 3 51.69 13.33 49.23
C LYS A 3 51.83 12.83 47.78
N ILE A 4 51.01 11.85 47.41
CA ILE A 4 50.76 11.48 46.01
C ILE A 4 49.57 12.30 45.53
N SER A 5 49.83 13.24 44.62
CA SER A 5 48.80 13.96 43.86
C SER A 5 48.41 13.12 42.64
N ARG A 6 47.11 12.90 42.46
CA ARG A 6 46.52 12.25 41.28
C ARG A 6 46.15 13.34 40.27
N ASP A 7 46.61 13.19 39.05
CA ASP A 7 46.09 13.93 37.89
C ASP A 7 45.79 12.92 36.76
N PRO A 8 44.59 12.91 36.14
CA PRO A 8 44.20 11.87 35.18
C PRO A 8 44.25 12.41 33.74
N PHE A 9 45.40 12.30 33.08
CA PHE A 9 45.51 12.47 31.63
C PHE A 9 46.49 11.46 31.05
N LEU A 10 46.05 10.19 30.92
CA LEU A 10 46.58 9.25 29.92
C LEU A 10 45.84 7.91 30.03
N ARG A 11 44.92 7.59 29.11
CA ARG A 11 44.67 6.21 28.62
C ARG A 11 44.03 6.26 27.23
N PHE A 12 44.86 6.55 26.23
CA PHE A 12 44.63 6.07 24.87
C PHE A 12 45.39 4.75 24.73
N THR A 13 44.68 3.64 24.52
CA THR A 13 45.09 2.44 23.76
C THR A 13 44.07 1.34 24.01
N THR A 14 43.17 1.12 23.06
CA THR A 14 42.41 -0.12 22.97
C THR A 14 42.61 -0.65 21.56
N LEU A 15 43.12 -1.87 21.52
CA LEU A 15 43.75 -2.56 20.40
C LEU A 15 42.68 -3.11 19.46
N ILE A 16 42.78 -2.76 18.17
CA ILE A 16 42.02 -3.35 17.06
C ILE A 16 42.68 -4.69 16.70
N LEU A 17 41.93 -5.78 16.73
CA LEU A 17 42.29 -7.03 16.04
C LEU A 17 41.12 -7.48 15.17
N ILE A 18 41.34 -7.39 13.87
CA ILE A 18 40.50 -7.84 12.77
C ILE A 18 40.85 -9.30 12.50
N THR A 19 39.86 -10.20 12.51
CA THR A 19 40.00 -11.54 11.94
C THR A 19 39.05 -11.67 10.76
N SER A 20 39.63 -11.68 9.56
CA SER A 20 39.01 -12.02 8.30
C SER A 20 38.97 -13.55 8.14
N SER A 21 37.78 -14.13 8.14
CA SER A 21 37.53 -15.49 7.65
C SER A 21 36.74 -15.42 6.34
N LEU A 22 37.45 -15.70 5.26
CA LEU A 22 36.91 -15.90 3.92
C LEU A 22 36.10 -17.21 3.89
N PHE A 23 34.78 -17.11 3.73
CA PHE A 23 33.96 -18.22 3.25
C PHE A 23 33.66 -17.98 1.78
N SER A 24 34.41 -18.66 0.92
CA SER A 24 34.12 -18.79 -0.50
C SER A 24 32.97 -19.79 -0.67
N TYR A 25 31.74 -19.29 -0.78
CA TYR A 25 30.65 -20.07 -1.36
C TYR A 25 30.65 -19.81 -2.86
N GLY A 26 31.11 -20.79 -3.63
CA GLY A 26 30.95 -20.81 -5.07
C GLY A 26 29.48 -21.04 -5.40
N THR A 27 28.82 -20.04 -5.97
CA THR A 27 27.53 -20.22 -6.66
C THR A 27 27.83 -20.58 -8.12
N GLU A 28 27.60 -21.83 -8.50
CA GLU A 28 27.52 -22.23 -9.90
C GLU A 28 26.32 -21.53 -10.55
N ALA A 29 26.58 -20.61 -11.46
CA ALA A 29 25.57 -20.09 -12.38
C ALA A 29 25.30 -21.16 -13.44
N ARG A 30 24.20 -21.91 -13.32
CA ARG A 30 23.65 -22.71 -14.42
C ARG A 30 22.97 -21.77 -15.42
N LEU A 31 23.63 -21.56 -16.56
CA LEU A 31 23.00 -21.03 -17.76
C LEU A 31 21.92 -22.00 -18.25
N HIS A 32 20.65 -21.66 -18.04
CA HIS A 32 19.55 -22.33 -18.72
C HIS A 32 19.35 -21.71 -20.10
N TYR A 33 19.75 -22.47 -21.11
CA TYR A 33 19.50 -22.19 -22.53
C TYR A 33 18.06 -22.60 -22.84
N TYR A 34 17.19 -21.64 -23.13
CA TYR A 34 15.81 -21.88 -23.57
C TYR A 34 15.79 -21.92 -25.10
N ASN A 35 15.54 -23.11 -25.66
CA ASN A 35 15.26 -23.27 -27.09
C ASN A 35 13.76 -23.14 -27.30
N ASP A 36 13.32 -22.05 -27.93
CA ASP A 36 12.01 -21.96 -28.56
C ASP A 36 11.93 -22.95 -29.72
N ILE A 37 11.07 -23.97 -29.59
CA ILE A 37 10.59 -24.74 -30.72
C ILE A 37 9.08 -24.52 -30.81
N HIS A 38 8.70 -23.58 -31.68
CA HIS A 38 7.37 -23.50 -32.25
C HIS A 38 7.06 -24.80 -33.02
N ASN A 39 6.00 -25.50 -32.62
CA ASN A 39 5.38 -26.54 -33.45
C ASN A 39 3.92 -26.14 -33.74
N PRO A 40 3.59 -25.70 -34.96
CA PRO A 40 2.21 -25.46 -35.35
C PRO A 40 1.63 -26.78 -35.87
N ASN A 41 0.59 -27.30 -35.21
CA ASN A 41 -0.51 -28.13 -35.75
C ASN A 41 -0.96 -29.22 -34.77
N SER A 42 -2.03 -28.94 -34.04
CA SER A 42 -3.05 -29.94 -33.68
C SER A 42 -4.25 -29.25 -33.02
N TYR A 43 -5.26 -28.90 -33.81
CA TYR A 43 -6.60 -28.64 -33.31
C TYR A 43 -7.41 -29.96 -33.39
N PRO A 44 -7.98 -30.46 -32.29
CA PRO A 44 -9.04 -31.46 -32.34
C PRO A 44 -10.41 -30.76 -32.53
N GLU A 45 -11.19 -31.23 -33.51
CA GLU A 45 -12.59 -30.80 -33.71
C GLU A 45 -13.51 -31.18 -32.53
N PRO A 46 -14.56 -30.39 -32.24
CA PRO A 46 -15.57 -30.75 -31.26
C PRO A 46 -16.65 -31.68 -31.87
N PRO A 47 -17.20 -32.64 -31.10
CA PRO A 47 -18.29 -33.48 -31.58
C PRO A 47 -19.64 -32.75 -31.59
N TYR A 48 -20.43 -33.08 -32.62
CA TYR A 48 -21.78 -32.60 -32.91
C TYR A 48 -22.74 -32.71 -31.72
N SER A 49 -23.43 -31.61 -31.41
CA SER A 49 -24.60 -31.57 -30.52
C SER A 49 -25.88 -31.87 -31.31
N SER A 50 -26.59 -32.95 -30.95
CA SER A 50 -27.95 -33.20 -31.41
C SER A 50 -28.96 -32.45 -30.55
N PHE A 51 -29.72 -31.56 -31.17
CA PHE A 51 -30.88 -30.91 -30.55
C PHE A 51 -32.03 -31.90 -30.39
N SER A 52 -32.55 -32.03 -29.17
CA SER A 52 -33.86 -32.63 -28.91
C SER A 52 -34.73 -31.59 -28.21
N GLN A 53 -35.78 -31.16 -28.89
CA GLN A 53 -36.87 -30.36 -28.34
C GLN A 53 -37.82 -31.28 -27.58
N SER A 54 -38.17 -30.92 -26.35
CA SER A 54 -39.36 -31.46 -25.67
C SER A 54 -40.21 -30.32 -25.11
N GLN A 55 -41.51 -30.38 -25.42
CA GLN A 55 -42.59 -29.50 -24.93
C GLN A 55 -43.05 -29.92 -23.52
N PRO A 56 -43.72 -29.01 -22.77
CA PRO A 56 -43.98 -29.16 -21.33
C PRO A 56 -45.29 -29.90 -21.01
N PRO A 57 -45.44 -30.48 -19.81
CA PRO A 57 -46.75 -30.85 -19.28
C PRO A 57 -47.15 -30.12 -17.97
N SER A 58 -48.35 -29.51 -18.08
CA SER A 58 -49.49 -29.30 -17.17
C SER A 58 -49.39 -28.72 -15.73
N ILE A 59 -50.42 -27.91 -15.47
CA ILE A 59 -50.80 -27.08 -14.31
C ILE A 59 -51.18 -27.90 -13.05
N SER A 60 -50.91 -27.29 -11.89
CA SER A 60 -51.11 -27.69 -10.48
C SER A 60 -52.52 -28.10 -10.04
N PRO A 61 -52.66 -28.69 -8.83
CA PRO A 61 -53.77 -28.46 -7.92
C PRO A 61 -53.42 -27.53 -6.74
N ASP A 62 -54.47 -26.84 -6.27
CA ASP A 62 -54.67 -25.67 -5.40
C ASP A 62 -54.03 -25.66 -3.97
N PRO A 63 -53.98 -24.47 -3.32
CA PRO A 63 -53.26 -24.16 -2.10
C PRO A 63 -54.11 -24.41 -0.85
N ASP A 64 -53.47 -24.94 0.17
CA ASP A 64 -53.63 -24.47 1.54
C ASP A 64 -52.50 -25.08 2.35
N ASP A 65 -52.03 -24.30 3.33
CA ASP A 65 -51.16 -24.67 4.45
C ASP A 65 -49.68 -24.22 4.38
N LEU A 66 -49.35 -23.36 5.36
CA LEU A 66 -48.02 -22.89 5.79
C LEU A 66 -47.33 -21.77 5.01
N SER A 67 -47.98 -20.60 4.93
CA SER A 67 -47.30 -19.33 4.67
C SER A 67 -46.66 -18.76 5.96
N GLN A 68 -45.48 -19.26 6.33
CA GLN A 68 -44.41 -18.40 6.84
C GLN A 68 -43.09 -18.84 6.19
N PRO A 69 -42.46 -18.02 5.33
CA PRO A 69 -41.09 -18.29 4.96
C PRO A 69 -40.23 -18.22 6.24
N PRO A 70 -39.23 -19.11 6.43
CA PRO A 70 -38.24 -18.87 7.47
C PRO A 70 -37.64 -17.49 7.22
N SER A 71 -37.58 -16.67 8.28
CA SER A 71 -36.93 -15.37 8.25
C SER A 71 -35.59 -15.50 7.52
N PRO A 72 -35.21 -14.52 6.67
CA PRO A 72 -33.85 -14.45 6.18
C PRO A 72 -32.94 -14.52 7.40
N CYS A 73 -31.95 -15.42 7.39
CA CYS A 73 -30.84 -15.36 8.33
C CYS A 73 -30.19 -13.98 8.17
N GLN A 74 -30.62 -13.02 8.99
CA GLN A 74 -29.92 -11.78 9.18
C GLN A 74 -28.88 -12.04 10.25
N ASP A 75 -27.78 -12.66 9.84
CA ASP A 75 -26.51 -12.26 10.42
C ASP A 75 -26.15 -10.95 9.69
N LEU A 76 -26.78 -9.86 10.11
CA LEU A 76 -26.37 -8.53 9.66
C LEU A 76 -25.13 -8.21 10.48
N ASP A 77 -23.97 -8.28 9.84
CA ASP A 77 -22.74 -7.72 10.39
C ASP A 77 -23.07 -6.30 10.88
N GLN A 78 -22.95 -6.05 12.17
CA GLN A 78 -23.29 -4.74 12.72
C GLN A 78 -22.18 -3.78 12.31
N GLU A 79 -22.44 -2.91 11.33
CA GLU A 79 -21.46 -1.91 10.90
C GLU A 79 -21.36 -0.78 11.93
N VAL A 80 -20.14 -0.51 12.41
CA VAL A 80 -19.81 0.63 13.27
C VAL A 80 -18.95 1.59 12.47
N VAL A 81 -19.50 2.77 12.20
CA VAL A 81 -18.85 3.80 11.38
C VAL A 81 -18.22 4.87 12.28
N HIS A 82 -16.90 4.95 12.21
CA HIS A 82 -16.05 5.98 12.78
C HIS A 82 -15.78 7.07 11.74
N ASP A 83 -16.76 7.93 11.47
CA ASP A 83 -16.56 9.14 10.65
C ASP A 83 -15.56 10.06 11.35
N VAL A 84 -14.44 10.36 10.70
CA VAL A 84 -13.35 11.18 11.26
C VAL A 84 -13.81 12.56 11.76
N ARG A 85 -14.92 13.09 11.22
CA ARG A 85 -15.50 14.37 11.67
C ARG A 85 -16.11 14.27 13.06
N ASN A 86 -16.62 13.10 13.46
CA ASN A 86 -17.11 12.85 14.82
C ASN A 86 -15.98 12.88 15.86
N TYR A 87 -14.72 12.84 15.40
CA TYR A 87 -13.51 12.92 16.21
C TYR A 87 -12.82 14.29 16.10
N GLY A 88 -13.49 15.28 15.49
CA GLY A 88 -13.01 16.67 15.41
C GLY A 88 -12.29 17.04 14.12
N ALA A 89 -12.24 16.16 13.12
CA ALA A 89 -11.68 16.51 11.81
C ALA A 89 -12.57 17.56 11.12
N ILE A 90 -11.96 18.63 10.61
CA ILE A 90 -12.64 19.73 9.93
C ILE A 90 -12.80 19.43 8.45
N GLY A 91 -11.75 18.92 7.79
CA GLY A 91 -11.82 18.56 6.37
C GLY A 91 -11.91 19.74 5.40
N ASP A 92 -11.33 20.89 5.78
CA ASP A 92 -11.30 22.13 4.99
C ASP A 92 -10.07 22.26 4.05
N GLY A 93 -9.18 21.27 4.06
CA GLY A 93 -7.94 21.24 3.28
C GLY A 93 -6.82 22.14 3.82
N ILE A 94 -6.99 22.71 5.01
CA ILE A 94 -6.07 23.67 5.64
C ILE A 94 -5.72 23.23 7.07
N THR A 95 -6.74 22.92 7.87
CA THR A 95 -6.64 22.49 9.26
C THR A 95 -5.95 21.14 9.35
N ASP A 96 -5.08 20.98 10.35
CA ASP A 96 -4.44 19.72 10.65
C ASP A 96 -5.41 18.77 11.36
N ASP A 97 -5.85 17.74 10.64
CA ASP A 97 -6.84 16.76 11.09
C ASP A 97 -6.18 15.49 11.68
N THR A 98 -4.85 15.50 11.84
CA THR A 98 -4.07 14.30 12.23
C THR A 98 -4.57 13.66 13.52
N ASP A 99 -4.84 14.44 14.56
CA ASP A 99 -5.24 13.90 15.86
C ASP A 99 -6.64 13.28 15.80
N ALA A 100 -7.57 13.88 15.05
CA ALA A 100 -8.90 13.31 14.84
C ALA A 100 -8.82 11.95 14.13
N PHE A 101 -7.94 11.80 13.14
CA PHE A 101 -7.70 10.52 12.47
C PHE A 101 -7.10 9.46 13.39
N LYS A 102 -6.16 9.83 14.27
CA LYS A 102 -5.60 8.91 15.26
C LYS A 102 -6.65 8.42 16.24
N ILE A 103 -7.45 9.32 16.79
CA ILE A 103 -8.50 8.95 17.75
C ILE A 103 -9.57 8.09 17.06
N ALA A 104 -9.95 8.40 15.82
CA ALA A 104 -10.86 7.58 15.03
C ALA A 104 -10.29 6.18 14.78
N TRP A 105 -9.02 6.09 14.39
CA TRP A 105 -8.32 4.80 14.19
C TRP A 105 -8.26 3.98 15.47
N ASP A 106 -7.82 4.57 16.58
CA ASP A 106 -7.69 3.88 17.86
C ASP A 106 -9.06 3.37 18.35
N SER A 107 -10.12 4.16 18.14
CA SER A 107 -11.49 3.76 18.44
C SER A 107 -11.93 2.59 17.58
N ALA A 108 -11.73 2.69 16.26
CA ALA A 108 -12.09 1.63 15.32
C ALA A 108 -11.31 0.34 15.61
N CYS A 109 -10.02 0.45 15.96
CA CYS A 109 -9.09 -0.67 16.16
C CYS A 109 -9.30 -1.40 17.49
N SER A 110 -9.93 -0.72 18.46
CA SER A 110 -10.22 -1.25 19.80
C SER A 110 -11.58 -1.92 19.94
N ASN A 111 -12.43 -1.88 18.92
CA ASN A 111 -13.76 -2.51 18.94
C ASN A 111 -13.63 -4.03 19.12
N ASP A 112 -14.34 -4.57 20.12
CA ASP A 112 -14.25 -5.98 20.50
C ASP A 112 -14.70 -6.94 19.37
N GLU A 113 -13.99 -8.08 19.28
CA GLU A 113 -14.21 -9.15 18.29
C GLU A 113 -15.57 -9.86 18.41
N ASP A 114 -16.24 -9.73 19.55
CA ASP A 114 -17.28 -10.69 19.98
C ASP A 114 -18.63 -10.61 19.22
N ASN A 115 -18.85 -9.64 18.33
CA ASN A 115 -20.20 -9.31 17.85
C ASN A 115 -20.36 -9.19 16.32
N ASN A 116 -19.62 -9.97 15.51
CA ASN A 116 -19.75 -9.95 14.04
C ASN A 116 -19.76 -8.50 13.48
N THR A 117 -18.96 -7.63 14.09
CA THR A 117 -19.05 -6.17 13.92
C THR A 117 -18.01 -5.71 12.93
N VAL A 118 -18.45 -5.00 11.89
CA VAL A 118 -17.58 -4.43 10.87
C VAL A 118 -17.20 -3.01 11.29
N SER A 119 -15.91 -2.77 11.53
CA SER A 119 -15.39 -1.47 11.98
C SER A 119 -14.91 -0.65 10.79
N ILE A 120 -15.58 0.48 10.50
CA ILE A 120 -15.30 1.34 9.36
C ILE A 120 -14.77 2.69 9.84
N LEU A 121 -13.51 3.02 9.56
CA LEU A 121 -13.02 4.39 9.62
C LEU A 121 -13.38 5.10 8.31
N LEU A 122 -14.28 6.08 8.40
CA LEU A 122 -14.81 6.78 7.23
C LEU A 122 -14.16 8.14 7.05
N VAL A 123 -13.57 8.36 5.88
CA VAL A 123 -13.13 9.65 5.36
C VAL A 123 -14.16 10.13 4.34
N PRO A 124 -15.08 11.03 4.72
CA PRO A 124 -16.29 11.31 3.96
C PRO A 124 -16.04 12.11 2.67
N PHE A 125 -16.83 11.81 1.65
CA PHE A 125 -16.88 12.56 0.40
C PHE A 125 -17.16 14.06 0.63
N GLY A 126 -16.57 14.91 -0.21
CA GLY A 126 -16.75 16.37 -0.17
C GLY A 126 -15.81 17.11 0.79
N PHE A 127 -15.00 16.39 1.56
CA PHE A 127 -14.03 16.95 2.49
C PHE A 127 -12.59 16.68 2.04
N THR A 128 -11.67 17.57 2.44
CA THR A 128 -10.22 17.41 2.24
C THR A 128 -9.52 17.49 3.58
N PHE A 129 -8.89 16.41 4.02
CA PHE A 129 -8.26 16.33 5.33
C PHE A 129 -6.74 16.47 5.21
N VAL A 130 -6.13 17.40 5.96
CA VAL A 130 -4.68 17.52 6.01
C VAL A 130 -4.15 16.66 7.14
N ILE A 131 -3.30 15.67 6.81
CA ILE A 131 -2.73 14.73 7.78
C ILE A 131 -1.20 14.76 7.69
N HIS A 132 -0.51 14.85 8.82
CA HIS A 132 0.95 14.78 8.89
C HIS A 132 1.44 13.33 8.87
N SER A 133 2.75 13.12 8.86
CA SER A 133 3.32 11.78 8.99
C SER A 133 2.74 11.06 10.21
N THR A 134 2.04 9.96 9.97
CA THR A 134 1.22 9.26 10.97
C THR A 134 1.40 7.76 10.84
N ILE A 135 1.52 7.08 11.99
CA ILE A 135 1.60 5.64 12.08
C ILE A 135 0.32 5.12 12.72
N PHE A 136 -0.51 4.45 11.92
CA PHE A 136 -1.66 3.69 12.36
C PHE A 136 -1.18 2.30 12.79
N THR A 137 -1.28 2.00 14.08
CA THR A 137 -0.66 0.82 14.69
C THR A 137 -1.73 -0.22 15.03
N GLY A 138 -1.40 -1.49 14.81
CA GLY A 138 -2.16 -2.65 15.28
C GLY A 138 -1.36 -3.52 16.27
N PRO A 139 -1.79 -4.77 16.52
CA PRO A 139 -2.93 -5.42 15.90
C PRO A 139 -4.26 -4.80 16.37
N CYS A 140 -5.23 -4.75 15.46
CA CYS A 140 -6.60 -4.43 15.82
C CYS A 140 -7.31 -5.71 16.26
N ARG A 141 -8.38 -5.53 17.04
CA ARG A 141 -9.24 -6.62 17.48
C ARG A 141 -10.07 -7.13 16.30
N SER A 142 -10.71 -6.24 15.56
CA SER A 142 -11.50 -6.59 14.38
C SER A 142 -10.80 -6.25 13.06
N TYR A 143 -11.37 -6.75 11.95
CA TYR A 143 -10.95 -6.41 10.59
C TYR A 143 -11.33 -4.96 10.29
N GLN A 144 -10.36 -4.16 9.85
CA GLN A 144 -10.52 -2.71 9.72
C GLN A 144 -10.85 -2.30 8.29
N TYR A 145 -11.96 -1.59 8.09
CA TYR A 145 -12.24 -0.92 6.83
C TYR A 145 -11.82 0.55 6.93
N PHE A 146 -10.75 0.92 6.25
CA PHE A 146 -10.37 2.31 6.05
C PHE A 146 -11.00 2.79 4.75
N GLN A 147 -12.17 3.42 4.86
CA GLN A 147 -12.95 3.87 3.71
C GLN A 147 -12.62 5.33 3.37
N VAL A 148 -12.01 5.54 2.20
CA VAL A 148 -11.64 6.85 1.67
C VAL A 148 -12.56 7.24 0.53
N ASP A 149 -13.55 8.07 0.82
CA ASP A 149 -14.44 8.69 -0.18
C ASP A 149 -14.13 10.18 -0.39
N GLY A 150 -13.51 10.83 0.60
CA GLY A 150 -13.00 12.20 0.53
C GLY A 150 -11.61 12.31 -0.08
N THR A 151 -10.89 13.37 0.28
CA THR A 151 -9.48 13.57 -0.08
C THR A 151 -8.60 13.65 1.16
N ILE A 152 -7.47 12.94 1.16
CA ILE A 152 -6.43 13.03 2.19
C ILE A 152 -5.18 13.64 1.55
N VAL A 153 -4.58 14.64 2.20
CA VAL A 153 -3.39 15.34 1.70
C VAL A 153 -2.38 15.60 2.83
N PRO A 154 -1.07 15.69 2.56
CA PRO A 154 -0.12 16.24 3.51
C PRO A 154 -0.05 17.76 3.39
N ARG A 155 0.77 18.38 4.24
CA ARG A 155 1.23 19.75 3.97
C ARG A 155 2.06 19.79 2.68
N ASP A 156 1.98 20.92 1.98
CA ASP A 156 2.50 21.07 0.63
C ASP A 156 4.01 21.34 0.59
N GLY A 157 4.78 20.25 0.49
CA GLY A 157 6.19 20.26 0.17
C GLY A 157 7.16 20.19 1.36
N PRO A 158 8.48 20.04 1.09
CA PRO A 158 9.52 19.76 2.07
C PRO A 158 9.68 20.82 3.17
N GLU A 159 9.45 22.10 2.84
CA GLU A 159 9.54 23.20 3.81
C GLU A 159 8.42 23.19 4.84
N SER A 160 7.26 22.66 4.45
CA SER A 160 6.08 22.55 5.31
C SER A 160 6.00 21.23 6.06
N TRP A 161 6.91 20.29 5.77
CA TRP A 161 6.98 19.00 6.45
C TRP A 161 7.43 19.23 7.91
N PRO A 162 6.64 18.83 8.91
CA PRO A 162 6.93 19.20 10.29
C PRO A 162 8.27 18.64 10.77
N SER A 163 9.05 19.49 11.44
CA SER A 163 10.35 19.12 12.03
C SER A 163 10.17 18.04 13.09
N GLY A 164 11.01 17.00 13.05
CA GLY A 164 10.94 15.87 14.00
C GLY A 164 10.21 14.64 13.46
N PHE A 165 9.50 14.75 12.33
CA PHE A 165 8.93 13.60 11.65
C PHE A 165 9.89 13.03 10.60
N ASN A 166 9.78 11.72 10.38
CA ASN A 166 10.53 11.03 9.35
C ASN A 166 10.13 11.55 7.95
N LYS A 167 11.09 12.04 7.18
CA LYS A 167 10.87 12.58 5.82
C LYS A 167 10.74 11.50 4.75
N ARG A 168 10.85 10.22 5.10
CA ARG A 168 10.77 9.08 4.17
C ARG A 168 9.42 8.37 4.18
N GLN A 169 8.47 8.79 5.03
CA GLN A 169 7.16 8.14 5.12
C GLN A 169 6.07 9.11 5.52
N TRP A 170 4.89 8.94 4.93
CA TRP A 170 3.70 9.73 5.28
C TRP A 170 2.70 8.92 6.10
N LEU A 171 1.85 8.11 5.47
CA LEU A 171 0.88 7.27 6.17
C LEU A 171 1.43 5.86 6.28
N VAL A 172 1.65 5.40 7.51
CA VAL A 172 2.19 4.08 7.80
C VAL A 172 1.15 3.24 8.50
N PHE A 173 0.90 2.04 7.98
CA PHE A 173 0.08 1.01 8.60
C PHE A 173 1.01 -0.07 9.12
N TYR A 174 1.12 -0.18 10.44
CA TYR A 174 2.14 -0.98 11.11
C TYR A 174 1.52 -2.10 11.93
N ARG A 175 1.95 -3.34 11.68
CA ARG A 175 1.50 -4.55 12.40
C ARG A 175 -0.02 -4.74 12.38
N ILE A 176 -0.63 -4.44 11.24
CA ILE A 176 -2.05 -4.68 11.02
C ILE A 176 -2.26 -6.15 10.62
N LYS A 177 -3.31 -6.78 11.14
CA LYS A 177 -3.73 -8.13 10.78
C LYS A 177 -5.19 -8.06 10.37
N GLY A 178 -5.47 -7.96 9.08
CA GLY A 178 -6.82 -7.77 8.58
C GLY A 178 -7.17 -6.28 8.42
N MET A 179 -7.07 -5.77 7.21
CA MET A 179 -7.53 -4.42 6.87
C MET A 179 -7.85 -4.31 5.38
N ALA A 180 -8.92 -3.56 5.07
CA ALA A 180 -9.21 -3.10 3.73
C ALA A 180 -9.07 -1.57 3.62
N LEU A 181 -8.29 -1.08 2.64
CA LEU A 181 -8.33 0.32 2.20
C LEU A 181 -9.21 0.41 0.96
N ILE A 182 -10.40 1.00 1.12
CA ILE A 182 -11.45 1.01 0.11
C ILE A 182 -11.97 2.42 -0.16
N GLY A 183 -12.83 2.56 -1.16
CA GLY A 183 -13.55 3.79 -1.47
C GLY A 183 -13.15 4.37 -2.83
N ASN A 184 -13.81 5.46 -3.22
CA ASN A 184 -13.59 6.10 -4.53
C ASN A 184 -12.87 7.46 -4.41
N GLY A 185 -12.36 7.76 -3.22
CA GLY A 185 -11.68 9.00 -2.88
C GLY A 185 -10.22 9.04 -3.33
N VAL A 186 -9.51 10.07 -2.85
CA VAL A 186 -8.17 10.42 -3.31
C VAL A 186 -7.20 10.57 -2.14
N ILE A 187 -6.03 9.94 -2.27
CA ILE A 187 -4.88 10.18 -1.41
C ILE A 187 -3.84 10.92 -2.26
N ASP A 188 -3.66 12.22 -2.02
CA ASP A 188 -2.78 13.10 -2.80
C ASP A 188 -1.51 13.43 -2.02
N GLY A 189 -0.37 12.91 -2.45
CA GLY A 189 0.91 13.14 -1.78
C GLY A 189 1.52 14.53 -2.00
N ARG A 190 0.93 15.39 -2.86
CA ARG A 190 1.44 16.74 -3.17
C ARG A 190 2.95 16.77 -3.52
N GLY A 191 3.35 15.86 -4.42
CA GLY A 191 4.76 15.60 -4.75
C GLY A 191 5.52 16.72 -5.46
N GLN A 192 4.86 17.72 -6.07
CA GLN A 192 5.51 18.68 -6.97
C GLN A 192 6.75 19.36 -6.36
N LYS A 193 6.59 19.97 -5.19
CA LYS A 193 7.70 20.66 -4.50
C LYS A 193 8.82 19.72 -4.04
N TRP A 194 8.52 18.43 -3.84
CA TRP A 194 9.53 17.42 -3.52
C TRP A 194 10.32 17.02 -4.76
N TRP A 195 9.65 16.90 -5.90
CA TRP A 195 10.29 16.60 -7.18
C TRP A 195 11.16 17.75 -7.67
N ASP A 196 10.80 18.99 -7.35
CA ASP A 196 11.54 20.21 -7.72
C ASP A 196 12.81 20.46 -6.87
N LEU A 197 13.10 19.58 -5.89
CA LEU A 197 14.31 19.68 -5.10
C LEU A 197 15.56 19.59 -5.99
N PRO A 198 16.57 20.48 -5.83
CA PRO A 198 17.72 20.57 -6.74
C PRO A 198 18.58 19.31 -6.90
N CYS A 199 18.42 18.35 -5.99
CA CYS A 199 19.15 17.10 -5.98
C CYS A 199 18.40 15.93 -6.62
N LYS A 200 17.13 16.12 -7.04
CA LYS A 200 16.38 15.10 -7.76
C LYS A 200 16.82 15.02 -9.23
N PRO A 201 16.89 13.81 -9.81
CA PRO A 201 17.22 13.65 -11.22
C PRO A 201 16.04 14.10 -12.08
N HIS A 202 16.18 15.20 -12.81
CA HIS A 202 15.15 15.65 -13.76
C HIS A 202 15.44 15.12 -15.16
N ARG A 203 14.55 14.29 -15.70
CA ARG A 203 14.73 13.63 -17.02
C ARG A 203 14.90 14.58 -18.22
N ASN A 204 14.58 15.87 -18.07
CA ASN A 204 14.53 16.85 -19.17
C ASN A 204 15.34 18.12 -18.92
N VAL A 205 16.17 18.17 -17.88
CA VAL A 205 17.03 19.32 -17.65
C VAL A 205 18.47 18.89 -17.94
N ASN A 206 19.17 19.62 -18.80
CA ASN A 206 20.62 19.53 -19.00
C ASN A 206 21.39 19.95 -17.73
N LYS A 207 21.00 19.45 -16.56
CA LYS A 207 21.71 19.56 -15.30
C LYS A 207 22.50 18.28 -15.15
N THR A 208 23.73 18.32 -15.67
CA THR A 208 24.73 17.25 -15.55
C THR A 208 25.21 17.02 -14.12
N THR A 209 24.70 17.74 -13.12
CA THR A 209 25.03 17.53 -11.71
C THR A 209 23.81 17.77 -10.83
N ALA A 210 23.21 16.69 -10.31
CA ALA A 210 22.36 16.78 -9.13
C ALA A 210 23.18 17.49 -8.03
N LEU A 211 22.65 18.60 -7.50
CA LEU A 211 23.36 19.33 -6.45
C LEU A 211 23.32 18.52 -5.15
N THR A 212 24.37 18.60 -4.34
CA THR A 212 24.41 17.97 -3.02
C THR A 212 23.44 18.69 -2.07
N GLY A 213 22.57 17.93 -1.40
CA GLY A 213 21.57 18.47 -0.48
C GLY A 213 20.63 17.38 0.08
N PRO A 214 19.72 17.72 1.01
CA PRO A 214 18.73 16.76 1.51
C PRO A 214 17.71 16.42 0.42
N CYS A 215 17.59 15.13 0.09
CA CYS A 215 16.76 14.62 -1.02
C CYS A 215 15.67 13.65 -0.57
N GLU A 216 15.49 13.52 0.73
CA GLU A 216 14.48 12.65 1.30
C GLU A 216 13.10 13.11 0.84
N SER A 217 12.24 12.15 0.52
CA SER A 217 10.86 12.40 0.12
C SER A 217 10.03 11.26 0.66
N PRO A 218 8.82 11.54 1.17
CA PRO A 218 8.05 10.49 1.80
C PRO A 218 7.41 9.58 0.77
N ALA A 219 7.46 8.26 1.01
CA ALA A 219 6.49 7.35 0.42
C ALA A 219 5.09 7.66 0.98
N ALA A 220 4.08 7.67 0.12
CA ALA A 220 2.74 8.11 0.51
C ALA A 220 2.05 7.12 1.44
N LEU A 221 1.97 5.85 1.03
CA LEU A 221 1.42 4.75 1.83
C LEU A 221 2.49 3.69 2.07
N ARG A 222 2.71 3.32 3.33
CA ARG A 222 3.58 2.21 3.71
C ARG A 222 2.85 1.23 4.61
N PHE A 223 2.74 -0.01 4.16
CA PHE A 223 2.32 -1.14 4.98
C PHE A 223 3.58 -1.86 5.44
N PHE A 224 3.72 -2.01 6.75
CA PHE A 224 4.93 -2.56 7.36
C PHE A 224 4.56 -3.66 8.36
N MET A 225 5.20 -4.83 8.21
CA MET A 225 4.98 -6.00 9.07
C MET A 225 3.49 -6.37 9.24
N SER A 226 2.71 -6.27 8.16
CA SER A 226 1.24 -6.41 8.21
C SER A 226 0.75 -7.56 7.33
N SER A 227 -0.40 -8.15 7.67
CA SER A 227 -0.95 -9.31 6.95
C SER A 227 -2.44 -9.20 6.69
N ASN A 228 -2.93 -9.95 5.70
CA ASN A 228 -4.34 -9.97 5.29
C ASN A 228 -4.84 -8.55 4.95
N LEU A 229 -4.24 -7.99 3.90
CA LEU A 229 -4.51 -6.63 3.42
C LEU A 229 -5.30 -6.68 2.12
N SER A 230 -6.33 -5.85 2.00
CA SER A 230 -7.12 -5.68 0.78
C SER A 230 -7.18 -4.21 0.37
N MET A 231 -6.96 -3.90 -0.90
CA MET A 231 -6.99 -2.53 -1.41
C MET A 231 -7.81 -2.43 -2.69
N GLN A 232 -8.83 -1.58 -2.67
CA GLN A 232 -9.80 -1.50 -3.76
C GLN A 232 -10.31 -0.09 -4.04
N GLY A 233 -10.34 0.29 -5.32
CA GLY A 233 -11.06 1.47 -5.83
C GLY A 233 -10.41 2.84 -5.59
N VAL A 234 -9.54 2.96 -4.58
CA VAL A 234 -8.96 4.25 -4.21
C VAL A 234 -8.01 4.80 -5.29
N THR A 235 -7.95 6.12 -5.38
CA THR A 235 -6.96 6.81 -6.23
C THR A 235 -5.81 7.35 -5.37
N ILE A 236 -4.57 7.00 -5.73
CA ILE A 236 -3.37 7.55 -5.10
C ILE A 236 -2.66 8.41 -6.14
N LYS A 237 -2.40 9.67 -5.81
CA LYS A 237 -1.78 10.58 -6.76
C LYS A 237 -0.62 11.36 -6.18
N ASN A 238 0.30 11.72 -7.06
CA ASN A 238 1.42 12.63 -6.80
C ASN A 238 2.21 12.28 -5.53
N SER A 239 2.56 11.01 -5.34
CA SER A 239 3.44 10.66 -4.23
C SER A 239 4.81 11.34 -4.40
N PRO A 240 5.39 11.94 -3.35
CA PRO A 240 6.74 12.50 -3.41
C PRO A 240 7.84 11.48 -3.76
N GLN A 241 7.59 10.20 -3.44
CA GLN A 241 8.41 9.05 -3.80
C GLN A 241 7.47 7.89 -4.20
N PHE A 242 7.61 6.71 -3.59
CA PHE A 242 6.77 5.54 -3.87
C PHE A 242 5.32 5.81 -3.46
N HIS A 243 4.34 5.41 -4.27
CA HIS A 243 2.93 5.61 -3.95
C HIS A 243 2.46 4.64 -2.88
N MET A 244 2.81 3.36 -3.02
CA MET A 244 2.45 2.30 -2.08
C MET A 244 3.63 1.37 -1.86
N THR A 245 3.95 1.06 -0.61
CA THR A 245 5.06 0.17 -0.23
C THR A 245 4.58 -0.92 0.71
N PHE A 246 4.96 -2.16 0.43
CA PHE A 246 4.80 -3.33 1.30
C PHE A 246 6.17 -3.81 1.75
N ASP A 247 6.40 -3.85 3.05
CA ASP A 247 7.67 -4.29 3.63
C ASP A 247 7.38 -5.26 4.78
N GLY A 248 7.76 -6.53 4.59
CA GLY A 248 7.45 -7.58 5.56
C GLY A 248 5.96 -7.94 5.61
N CYS A 249 5.26 -7.86 4.48
CA CYS A 249 3.82 -8.12 4.41
C CYS A 249 3.46 -9.51 3.87
N HIS A 250 2.31 -10.03 4.28
CA HIS A 250 1.79 -11.34 3.86
C HIS A 250 0.32 -11.26 3.47
N GLU A 251 -0.10 -11.96 2.42
CA GLU A 251 -1.51 -11.98 1.95
C GLU A 251 -2.01 -10.55 1.65
N VAL A 252 -1.55 -10.02 0.52
CA VAL A 252 -1.88 -8.68 0.05
C VAL A 252 -2.67 -8.80 -1.25
N HIS A 253 -3.88 -8.27 -1.27
CA HIS A 253 -4.75 -8.28 -2.46
C HIS A 253 -5.05 -6.85 -2.89
N ILE A 254 -4.65 -6.49 -4.10
CA ILE A 254 -4.85 -5.17 -4.69
C ILE A 254 -5.69 -5.33 -5.94
N ASN A 255 -6.83 -4.64 -6.01
CA ASN A 255 -7.73 -4.73 -7.15
C ASN A 255 -8.30 -3.36 -7.53
N SER A 256 -8.37 -3.06 -8.82
CA SER A 256 -9.03 -1.81 -9.30
C SER A 256 -8.45 -0.53 -8.69
N LEU A 257 -7.12 -0.51 -8.46
CA LEU A 257 -6.42 0.66 -7.94
C LEU A 257 -6.05 1.63 -9.08
N ARG A 258 -6.08 2.93 -8.79
CA ARG A 258 -5.57 3.96 -9.72
C ARG A 258 -4.41 4.73 -9.10
N ILE A 259 -3.23 4.66 -9.72
CA ILE A 259 -2.05 5.44 -9.33
C ILE A 259 -1.71 6.45 -10.43
N THR A 260 -1.51 7.72 -10.06
CA THR A 260 -1.21 8.78 -11.05
C THR A 260 -0.18 9.81 -10.57
N SER A 261 0.83 10.07 -11.37
CA SER A 261 1.75 11.21 -11.25
C SER A 261 2.27 11.60 -12.65
N PRO A 262 2.82 12.81 -12.82
CA PRO A 262 3.40 13.23 -14.10
C PRO A 262 4.53 12.27 -14.54
N PRO A 263 4.68 11.94 -15.83
CA PRO A 263 5.71 11.00 -16.30
C PRO A 263 7.16 11.47 -16.04
N SER A 264 7.35 12.75 -15.73
CA SER A 264 8.64 13.33 -15.37
C SER A 264 8.93 13.33 -13.86
N SER A 265 8.03 12.81 -13.01
CA SER A 265 8.23 12.79 -11.57
C SER A 265 9.26 11.72 -11.16
N PRO A 266 10.38 12.10 -10.52
CA PRO A 266 11.47 11.18 -10.21
C PRO A 266 11.12 10.24 -9.05
N ASN A 267 11.50 8.97 -9.16
CA ASN A 267 11.38 7.96 -8.10
C ASN A 267 9.95 7.77 -7.59
N THR A 268 8.99 7.84 -8.50
CA THR A 268 7.57 7.79 -8.20
C THR A 268 6.96 6.41 -8.41
N ASP A 269 7.67 5.37 -7.99
CA ASP A 269 7.27 3.97 -8.15
C ASP A 269 5.81 3.79 -7.71
N GLY A 270 5.06 2.97 -8.44
CA GLY A 270 3.65 2.73 -8.17
C GLY A 270 3.49 1.88 -6.92
N ILE A 271 3.77 0.59 -7.05
CA ILE A 271 3.72 -0.38 -5.96
C ILE A 271 5.11 -0.98 -5.76
N HIS A 272 5.68 -0.78 -4.57
CA HIS A 272 6.94 -1.37 -4.15
C HIS A 272 6.71 -2.53 -3.19
N ILE A 273 7.27 -3.71 -3.49
CA ILE A 273 7.11 -4.93 -2.70
C ILE A 273 8.48 -5.39 -2.22
N GLU A 274 8.72 -5.39 -0.91
CA GLU A 274 9.98 -5.82 -0.30
C GLU A 274 9.69 -6.81 0.85
N ASN A 275 10.52 -7.85 1.02
CA ASN A 275 10.39 -8.83 2.10
C ASN A 275 8.98 -9.41 2.28
N SER A 276 8.19 -9.50 1.20
CA SER A 276 6.75 -9.77 1.27
C SER A 276 6.33 -10.95 0.41
N ASN A 277 5.27 -11.65 0.77
CA ASN A 277 4.83 -12.84 0.03
C ASN A 277 3.31 -12.99 -0.06
N SER A 278 2.86 -13.70 -1.10
CA SER A 278 1.44 -13.83 -1.44
C SER A 278 0.83 -12.45 -1.73
N VAL A 279 1.33 -11.80 -2.77
CA VAL A 279 0.88 -10.49 -3.22
C VAL A 279 0.19 -10.62 -4.58
N GLU A 280 -1.06 -10.17 -4.65
CA GLU A 280 -1.87 -10.19 -5.87
C GLU A 280 -2.20 -8.75 -6.28
N ILE A 281 -1.88 -8.38 -7.52
CA ILE A 281 -2.13 -7.05 -8.08
C ILE A 281 -2.94 -7.19 -9.36
N HIS A 282 -4.22 -6.87 -9.29
CA HIS A 282 -5.17 -7.09 -10.36
C HIS A 282 -5.86 -5.81 -10.84
N ASN A 283 -6.23 -5.78 -12.13
CA ASN A 283 -7.17 -4.82 -12.72
C ASN A 283 -6.86 -3.34 -12.44
N SER A 284 -5.58 -2.99 -12.31
CA SER A 284 -5.15 -1.68 -11.82
C SER A 284 -4.51 -0.85 -12.94
N VAL A 285 -4.52 0.47 -12.77
CA VAL A 285 -3.93 1.42 -13.72
C VAL A 285 -2.93 2.31 -12.99
N ILE A 286 -1.67 2.26 -13.41
CA ILE A 286 -0.57 3.01 -12.79
C ILE A 286 0.08 3.86 -13.86
N SER A 287 0.08 5.18 -13.69
CA SER A 287 0.81 6.13 -14.54
C SER A 287 1.73 6.97 -13.66
N ASN A 288 3.03 6.88 -13.87
CA ASN A 288 4.03 7.55 -13.05
C ASN A 288 5.32 7.81 -13.82
N GLY A 289 6.35 8.31 -13.13
CA GLY A 289 7.66 8.57 -13.72
C GLY A 289 8.74 7.52 -13.39
N ASP A 290 8.40 6.36 -12.83
CA ASP A 290 9.36 5.31 -12.47
C ASP A 290 8.73 3.89 -12.57
N ASP A 291 9.20 2.90 -11.81
CA ASP A 291 8.65 1.54 -11.84
C ASP A 291 7.14 1.52 -11.59
N CYS A 292 6.40 0.79 -12.40
CA CYS A 292 4.97 0.57 -12.23
C CYS A 292 4.73 -0.32 -11.01
N VAL A 293 5.44 -1.45 -10.98
CA VAL A 293 5.59 -2.34 -9.83
C VAL A 293 7.06 -2.70 -9.74
N SER A 294 7.65 -2.55 -8.56
CA SER A 294 9.04 -2.90 -8.28
C SER A 294 9.09 -3.99 -7.20
N ILE A 295 9.81 -5.08 -7.46
CA ILE A 295 9.92 -6.24 -6.58
C ILE A 295 11.33 -6.27 -5.97
N GLY A 296 11.41 -5.84 -4.72
CA GLY A 296 12.60 -5.91 -3.89
C GLY A 296 12.93 -7.32 -3.41
N SER A 297 14.10 -7.46 -2.80
CA SER A 297 14.59 -8.74 -2.26
C SER A 297 13.70 -9.32 -1.16
N GLY A 298 13.80 -10.64 -0.98
CA GLY A 298 13.04 -11.35 0.05
C GLY A 298 11.56 -11.56 -0.29
N SER A 299 11.11 -11.13 -1.47
CA SER A 299 9.72 -11.26 -1.91
C SER A 299 9.51 -12.48 -2.82
N TYR A 300 8.37 -13.17 -2.68
CA TYR A 300 8.02 -14.36 -3.47
C TYR A 300 6.50 -14.59 -3.52
N ASN A 301 6.02 -15.41 -4.46
CA ASN A 301 4.59 -15.64 -4.69
C ASN A 301 3.84 -14.33 -4.97
N ILE A 302 4.17 -13.71 -6.11
CA ILE A 302 3.60 -12.45 -6.58
C ILE A 302 2.87 -12.72 -7.88
N ASP A 303 1.59 -12.37 -7.93
CA ASP A 303 0.74 -12.48 -9.12
C ASP A 303 0.30 -11.10 -9.57
N ILE A 304 0.52 -10.79 -10.86
CA ILE A 304 0.18 -9.50 -11.46
C ILE A 304 -0.63 -9.76 -12.72
N LEU A 305 -1.90 -9.34 -12.72
CA LEU A 305 -2.85 -9.63 -13.78
C LEU A 305 -3.61 -8.37 -14.20
N ASN A 306 -3.78 -8.16 -15.51
CA ASN A 306 -4.54 -7.04 -16.06
C ASN A 306 -4.09 -5.67 -15.50
N LEU A 307 -2.78 -5.47 -15.39
CA LEU A 307 -2.17 -4.21 -14.95
C LEU A 307 -1.83 -3.34 -16.16
N THR A 308 -2.30 -2.09 -16.16
CA THR A 308 -1.90 -1.10 -17.16
C THR A 308 -0.85 -0.16 -16.59
N CYS A 309 0.36 -0.20 -17.16
CA CYS A 309 1.43 0.75 -16.87
C CYS A 309 1.44 1.88 -17.91
N GLY A 310 1.22 3.11 -17.45
CA GLY A 310 1.17 4.32 -18.26
C GLY A 310 2.55 4.71 -18.81
N PRO A 311 2.57 5.61 -19.80
CA PRO A 311 3.82 6.06 -20.41
C PRO A 311 4.66 6.86 -19.42
N GLY A 312 5.99 6.71 -19.50
CA GLY A 312 6.95 7.42 -18.64
C GLY A 312 7.53 6.58 -17.50
N GLY A 313 6.87 5.50 -17.12
CA GLY A 313 7.40 4.55 -16.14
C GLY A 313 8.44 3.58 -16.71
N HIS A 314 9.00 2.75 -15.85
CA HIS A 314 10.02 1.73 -16.19
C HIS A 314 9.46 0.31 -16.33
N GLY A 315 8.14 0.15 -16.19
CA GLY A 315 7.44 -1.13 -16.28
C GLY A 315 7.43 -1.88 -14.96
N ILE A 316 7.32 -3.21 -15.02
CA ILE A 316 7.44 -4.10 -13.86
C ILE A 316 8.92 -4.50 -13.74
N ARG A 317 9.54 -4.31 -12.57
CA ARG A 317 10.98 -4.52 -12.34
C ARG A 317 11.28 -5.40 -11.13
#